data_AF-A0A1B9MDN0-F1
#
_entry.id   AF-A0A1B9MDN0-F1
#
_cell.length_a   1.000
_cell.length_b   1.000
_cell.length_c   1.000
_cell.angle_alpha   90.00
_cell.angle_beta   90.00
_cell.angle_gamma   90.00
#
_symmetry.space_group_name_H-M   'P 1'
#
loop_
_entity.id
_entity.type
_entity.pdbx_description
1 polymer ?
#
loop_
_entity_poly.entity_id
_entity_poly.type
_entity_poly.pdbx_seq_one_letter_code
_entity_poly.pdbx_strand_id
1 'polypeptide(L)' 'MSIVSIRLNETEESIFSEYATFQGKSLSSLFKESLIEKIEDELDLKLLTEAIEYNKEHPETYTHEEVKQKLGL' A
#
# COMPACT_ATOMS: atom_id res chain seq x y z
N MET A 1 -18.79 -8.09 -14.82
CA MET A 1 -17.37 -7.68 -14.92
C MET A 1 -17.35 -6.26 -15.47
N SER A 2 -16.62 -5.35 -14.83
CA SER A 2 -16.55 -3.94 -15.26
C SER A 2 -15.28 -3.73 -16.08
N ILE A 3 -15.34 -2.85 -17.09
CA ILE A 3 -14.21 -2.50 -17.95
C ILE A 3 -13.84 -1.05 -17.66
N VAL A 4 -12.54 -0.78 -17.52
CA VAL A 4 -11.99 0.56 -17.41
C VAL A 4 -11.19 0.84 -18.68
N SER A 5 -11.53 1.91 -19.39
CA SER A 5 -10.80 2.38 -20.57
C SER A 5 -9.99 3.61 -20.20
N ILE A 6 -8.67 3.53 -20.36
CA ILE A 6 -7.75 4.64 -20.09
C ILE A 6 -7.20 5.12 -21.44
N ARG A 7 -7.33 6.41 -21.72
CA ARG A 7 -6.72 7.02 -22.90
C ARG A 7 -5.28 7.36 -22.57
N LEU A 8 -4.35 6.93 -23.41
CA LEU A 8 -2.94 7.27 -23.33
C LEU A 8 -2.58 8.20 -24.51
N ASN A 9 -1.61 9.07 -24.28
CA ASN A 9 -0.88 9.70 -25.38
C ASN A 9 0.23 8.79 -25.89
N GLU A 10 0.86 9.15 -27.01
CA GLU A 10 1.89 8.34 -27.67
C GLU A 10 3.09 8.05 -26.74
N THR A 11 3.49 9.03 -25.92
CA THR A 11 4.62 8.88 -24.99
C THR A 11 4.27 7.94 -23.84
N GLU A 12 3.08 8.10 -23.24
CA GLU A 12 2.59 7.21 -22.18
C GLU A 12 2.47 5.77 -22.68
N GLU A 13 1.91 5.57 -23.88
CA GLU A 13 1.77 4.25 -24.48
C GLU A 13 3.12 3.56 -24.68
N SER A 14 4.13 4.28 -25.21
CA SER A 14 5.49 3.74 -25.38
C SER A 14 6.10 3.33 -24.06
N ILE A 15 6.15 4.26 -23.09
CA ILE A 15 6.82 4.04 -21.80
C ILE A 15 6.14 2.91 -21.03
N PHE A 16 4.80 2.91 -20.98
CA PHE A 16 4.07 1.91 -20.21
C PHE A 16 4.21 0.53 -20.83
N SER A 17 4.17 0.43 -22.16
CA SER A 17 4.32 -0.85 -22.87
C SER A 17 5.73 -1.43 -22.74
N GLU A 18 6.77 -0.58 -22.80
CA GLU A 18 8.15 -0.98 -22.55
C GLU A 18 8.34 -1.48 -21.12
N TYR A 19 7.78 -0.76 -20.15
CA TYR A 19 7.83 -1.16 -18.74
C TYR A 19 7.08 -2.48 -18.50
N ALA A 20 5.90 -2.66 -19.10
CA ALA A 20 5.14 -3.90 -19.05
C ALA A 20 5.94 -5.09 -19.61
N THR A 21 6.61 -4.88 -20.73
CA THR A 21 7.49 -5.87 -21.36
C THR A 21 8.67 -6.22 -20.45
N PHE A 22 9.33 -5.20 -19.89
CA PHE A 22 10.45 -5.37 -18.96
C PHE A 22 10.05 -6.17 -17.71
N GLN A 23 8.87 -5.91 -17.15
CA GLN A 23 8.33 -6.61 -15.98
C GLN A 23 7.73 -7.99 -16.31
N GLY A 24 7.55 -8.32 -17.60
CA GLY A 24 6.86 -9.53 -18.03
C GLY A 24 5.38 -9.58 -17.59
N LYS A 25 4.75 -8.41 -17.41
CA LYS A 25 3.36 -8.27 -16.94
C LYS A 25 2.51 -7.52 -17.97
N SER A 26 1.20 -7.74 -17.93
CA SER A 26 0.27 -6.92 -18.73
C SER A 26 0.10 -5.53 -18.12
N LEU A 27 -0.20 -4.52 -18.94
CA LEU A 27 -0.59 -3.19 -18.47
C LEU A 27 -1.76 -3.25 -17.49
N SER A 28 -2.74 -4.12 -17.74
CA SER A 28 -3.89 -4.27 -16.84
C SER A 28 -3.48 -4.77 -15.45
N SER A 29 -2.47 -5.63 -15.36
CA SER A 29 -1.94 -6.12 -14.09
C SER A 29 -1.22 -5.00 -13.37
N LEU A 30 -0.34 -4.28 -14.06
CA LEU A 30 0.41 -3.16 -13.49
C LEU A 30 -0.51 -2.05 -12.98
N PHE A 31 -1.52 -1.64 -13.77
CA PHE A 31 -2.47 -0.62 -13.31
C PHE A 31 -3.27 -1.05 -12.07
N LYS A 32 -3.65 -2.33 -11.98
CA LYS A 32 -4.33 -2.86 -10.79
C LYS A 32 -3.40 -2.87 -9.58
N GLU A 33 -2.16 -3.35 -9.75
CA GLU A 33 -1.15 -3.37 -8.69
C GLU A 33 -0.87 -1.96 -8.17
N SER A 34 -0.61 -1.00 -9.06
CA SER A 34 -0.36 0.40 -8.66
C SER A 34 -1.56 1.05 -7.98
N LEU A 35 -2.80 0.72 -8.39
CA LEU A 35 -3.99 1.23 -7.71
C LEU A 35 -4.14 0.63 -6.31
N ILE A 36 -3.86 -0.66 -6.14
CA ILE A 36 -3.89 -1.34 -4.83
C ILE A 36 -2.83 -0.74 -3.92
N GLU A 37 -1.59 -0.62 -4.39
CA GLU A 37 -0.48 -0.02 -3.64
C GLU A 37 -0.83 1.39 -3.16
N LYS A 38 -1.44 2.20 -4.03
CA LYS A 38 -1.86 3.55 -3.66
C LYS A 38 -2.95 3.56 -2.58
N ILE A 39 -3.90 2.62 -2.64
CA ILE A 39 -4.95 2.47 -1.62
C ILE A 39 -4.34 2.03 -0.29
N GLU A 40 -3.39 1.09 -0.32
CA GLU A 40 -2.68 0.60 0.86
C GLU A 40 -1.90 1.74 1.54
N ASP A 41 -1.13 2.52 0.78
CA ASP A 41 -0.40 3.70 1.31
C ASP A 41 -1.32 4.69 2.04
N GLU A 42 -2.50 4.97 1.47
CA GLU A 42 -3.47 5.90 2.06
C GLU A 42 -4.10 5.33 3.34
N LEU A 43 -4.40 4.04 3.36
CA LEU A 43 -4.92 3.36 4.54
C LEU A 43 -3.88 3.27 5.65
N ASP A 44 -2.64 2.92 5.31
CA ASP A 44 -1.53 2.82 6.26
C ASP A 44 -1.24 4.18 6.89
N LEU A 45 -1.22 5.26 6.10
CA LEU A 45 -1.04 6.62 6.63
C LEU A 45 -2.17 7.02 7.59
N LYS A 46 -3.41 6.67 7.25
CA LYS A 46 -4.56 6.94 8.12
C LYS A 46 -4.43 6.17 9.44
N LEU A 47 -4.18 4.86 9.38
CA LEU A 47 -4.02 4.01 10.56
C LEU A 47 -2.86 4.47 11.44
N LEU A 48 -1.74 4.88 10.84
CA LEU A 48 -0.61 5.43 11.57
C LEU A 48 -1.00 6.72 12.31
N THR A 49 -1.74 7.62 11.64
CA THR A 49 -2.20 8.86 12.25
C THR A 49 -3.11 8.58 13.46
N GLU A 50 -4.05 7.65 13.31
CA GLU A 50 -4.93 7.21 14.39
C GLU A 50 -4.15 6.58 15.55
N ALA A 51 -3.16 5.73 15.25
CA ALA A 51 -2.30 5.11 16.25
C ALA A 51 -1.45 6.14 17.02
N ILE A 52 -0.95 7.19 16.34
CA ILE A 52 -0.21 8.28 16.99
C ILE A 52 -1.11 9.05 17.96
N GLU A 53 -2.34 9.39 17.57
CA GLU A 53 -3.27 10.08 18.48
C GLU A 53 -3.66 9.18 19.67
N TYR A 54 -3.95 7.91 19.42
CA TYR A 54 -4.23 6.94 20.49
C TYR A 54 -3.06 6.86 21.48
N ASN A 55 -1.82 6.77 20.99
CA ASN A 55 -0.64 6.69 21.84
C ASN A 55 -0.36 7.98 22.64
N LYS A 56 -0.86 9.16 22.20
CA LYS A 56 -0.78 10.38 23.02
C LYS A 56 -1.66 10.28 24.27
N GLU A 57 -2.82 9.63 24.15
CA GLU A 57 -3.73 9.38 25.27
C GLU A 57 -3.31 8.14 26.10
N HIS A 58 -2.58 7.21 25.48
CA HIS A 58 -2.12 5.94 26.05
C HIS A 58 -0.60 5.74 25.84
N PRO A 59 0.27 6.52 26.52
CA PRO A 59 1.71 6.53 26.27
C PRO A 59 2.44 5.35 26.92
N GLU A 60 1.74 4.38 27.51
CA GLU A 60 2.36 3.24 28.19
C GLU A 60 3.15 2.39 27.21
N THR A 61 4.43 2.21 27.50
CA THR A 61 5.31 1.31 26.75
C THR A 61 5.69 0.12 27.63
N TYR A 62 5.95 -1.01 26.99
CA TYR A 62 6.35 -2.24 27.65
C TYR A 62 7.67 -2.73 27.04
N THR A 63 8.54 -3.23 27.90
CA THR A 63 9.70 -4.01 27.47
C THR A 63 9.26 -5.34 26.86
N HIS A 64 10.14 -5.95 26.06
CA HIS A 64 9.88 -7.25 25.46
C HIS A 64 9.52 -8.32 26.51
N GLU A 65 10.17 -8.32 27.67
CA GLU A 65 9.90 -9.27 28.74
C GLU A 65 8.53 -9.04 29.41
N GLU A 66 8.12 -7.79 29.61
CA GLU A 66 6.78 -7.46 30.13
C GLU A 66 5.67 -7.88 29.16
N VAL A 67 5.89 -7.73 27.85
CA VAL A 67 4.95 -8.19 26.82
C VAL A 67 4.83 -9.71 26.83
N LYS A 68 5.95 -10.45 26.88
CA LYS A 68 5.93 -11.92 27.00
C LYS A 68 5.16 -12.37 28.22
N GLN A 69 5.45 -11.78 29.38
CA GLN A 69 4.75 -12.12 30.62
C GLN A 69 3.24 -11.87 30.51
N LYS A 70 2.80 -10.77 29.91
CA LYS A 70 1.37 -10.46 29.68
C LYS A 70 0.69 -11.44 28.72
N LEU A 71 1.43 -11.94 27.73
CA LEU A 71 0.91 -12.89 26.72
C LEU A 71 1.06 -14.36 27.12
N GLY A 72 1.73 -14.66 28.24
CA GLY A 72 1.98 -16.02 28.70
C GLY A 72 3.00 -16.78 27.84
N LEU A 73 3.96 -16.06 27.24
CA LEU A 73 5.03 -16.59 26.39
C LEU A 73 6.38 -16.64 27.11
#